data_AF-A0AAN5C4H9-F1
#
_entry.id   AF-A0AAN5C4H9-F1
#
_cell.length_a   1.000
_cell.length_b   1.000
_cell.length_c   1.000
_cell.angle_alpha   90.00
_cell.angle_beta   90.00
_cell.angle_gamma   90.00
#
_symmetry.space_group_name_H-M   'P 1'
#
loop_
_entity.id
_entity.type
_entity.pdbx_description
1 polymer ?
#
loop_
_entity_poly.entity_id
_entity_poly.type
_entity_poly.pdbx_seq_one_letter_code
_entity_poly.pdbx_strand_id
1 'polypeptide(L)' 'MEPYSSHTQINRTRNDVDMEFSKGTANGYNPVVSVVPVDENDLTKGLIGYITIGVDTSAIEDEHWSAS' A
#
# COMPACT_ATOMS: atom_id res chain seq x y z
N MET A 1 -16.07 4.35 6.95
CA MET A 1 -15.70 4.37 8.37
C MET A 1 -15.02 5.68 8.64
N GLU A 2 -15.38 6.34 9.74
CA GLU A 2 -14.65 7.53 10.19
C GLU A 2 -13.22 7.15 10.58
N PRO A 3 -12.23 8.04 10.37
CA PRO A 3 -12.36 9.41 9.84
C PRO A 3 -12.39 9.50 8.30
N TYR A 4 -12.23 8.38 7.58
CA TYR A 4 -12.07 8.39 6.13
C TYR A 4 -13.33 8.82 5.37
N SER A 5 -14.53 8.51 5.88
CA SER A 5 -15.79 8.93 5.25
C SER A 5 -16.02 10.44 5.31
N SER A 6 -15.49 11.13 6.32
CA SER A 6 -15.55 12.59 6.41
C SER A 6 -14.45 13.31 5.62
N HIS A 7 -13.47 12.59 5.07
CA HIS A 7 -12.36 13.20 4.32
C HIS A 7 -12.73 13.41 2.84
N THR A 8 -13.40 14.52 2.52
CA THR A 8 -13.90 14.82 1.16
C THR A 8 -13.14 15.92 0.42
N GLN A 9 -12.06 16.46 1.01
CA GLN A 9 -11.29 17.58 0.44
C GLN A 9 -10.60 17.22 -0.88
N ILE A 10 -10.29 15.94 -1.09
CA ILE A 10 -9.70 15.41 -2.32
C ILE A 10 -10.39 14.11 -2.71
N ASN A 11 -10.39 13.82 -4.02
CA ASN A 11 -10.85 12.53 -4.52
C ASN A 11 -9.81 11.46 -4.18
N ARG A 12 -10.28 10.29 -3.77
CA ARG A 12 -9.42 9.11 -3.60
C ARG A 12 -8.87 8.66 -4.96
N THR A 13 -7.56 8.75 -5.13
CA THR A 13 -6.85 8.14 -6.26
C THR A 13 -6.98 6.62 -6.20
N ARG A 14 -7.32 5.99 -7.31
CA ARG A 14 -7.40 4.52 -7.44
C ARG A 14 -6.08 3.98 -7.98
N ASN A 15 -5.80 2.72 -7.66
CA ASN A 15 -4.56 2.06 -8.05
C ASN A 15 -4.35 1.99 -9.57
N ASP A 16 -5.43 1.93 -10.37
CA ASP A 16 -5.38 1.86 -11.82
C ASP A 16 -4.99 3.19 -12.50
N VAL A 17 -5.06 4.31 -11.77
CA VAL A 17 -4.69 5.65 -12.25
C VAL A 17 -3.54 6.26 -11.48
N ASP A 18 -3.00 5.55 -10.48
CA ASP A 18 -1.84 5.96 -9.72
C ASP A 18 -0.54 5.69 -10.50
N MET A 19 0.31 6.71 -10.63
CA MET A 19 1.52 6.62 -11.45
C MET A 19 2.62 5.75 -10.82
N GLU A 20 2.60 5.52 -9.51
CA GLU A 20 3.60 4.70 -8.80
C GLU A 20 3.15 3.25 -8.67
N PHE A 21 1.84 2.99 -8.52
CA PHE A 21 1.31 1.64 -8.34
C PHE A 21 1.73 0.68 -9.47
N SER A 22 1.71 1.16 -10.72
CA SER A 22 2.14 0.36 -11.89
C SER A 22 3.61 -0.05 -11.83
N LYS A 23 4.50 0.81 -11.29
CA LYS A 23 5.93 0.52 -11.14
C LYS A 23 6.19 -0.59 -10.14
N GLY A 24 5.35 -0.71 -9.12
CA GLY A 24 5.40 -1.78 -8.12
C GLY A 24 5.12 -3.18 -8.68
N THR A 25 4.64 -3.31 -9.91
CA THR A 25 4.49 -4.60 -10.59
C THR A 25 5.65 -4.96 -11.51
N ALA A 26 6.61 -4.05 -11.68
CA ALA A 26 7.84 -4.32 -12.41
C ALA A 26 8.65 -5.41 -11.69
N ASN A 27 9.28 -6.30 -12.46
CA ASN A 27 10.18 -7.35 -11.95
C ASN A 27 9.53 -8.37 -11.00
N GLY A 28 8.21 -8.55 -11.06
CA GLY A 28 7.49 -9.59 -10.31
C GLY A 28 7.18 -9.24 -8.84
N TYR A 29 7.48 -8.01 -8.40
CA TYR A 29 6.97 -7.48 -7.14
C TYR A 29 5.45 -7.27 -7.23
N ASN A 30 4.76 -7.33 -6.08
CA ASN A 30 3.34 -7.02 -5.97
C ASN A 30 3.11 -6.13 -4.74
N PRO A 31 2.67 -4.87 -4.91
CA PRO A 31 2.50 -3.93 -3.82
C PRO A 31 1.20 -4.13 -3.02
N VAL A 32 0.39 -5.15 -3.34
CA VAL A 32 -0.87 -5.42 -2.67
C VAL A 32 -0.66 -6.23 -1.39
N VAL A 33 -1.05 -5.65 -0.26
CA VAL A 33 -1.13 -6.34 1.03
C VAL A 33 -2.41 -7.17 1.07
N SER A 34 -2.30 -8.45 1.44
CA SER A 34 -3.47 -9.30 1.73
C SER A 34 -3.99 -8.95 3.12
N VAL A 35 -5.28 -8.66 3.26
CA VAL A 35 -5.88 -8.19 4.51
C VAL A 35 -6.98 -9.12 4.97
N VAL A 36 -6.95 -9.50 6.25
CA VAL A 36 -7.98 -10.30 6.91
C VAL A 36 -8.48 -9.52 8.14
N PRO A 37 -9.80 -9.37 8.33
CA PRO A 37 -10.32 -8.76 9.54
C PRO A 37 -10.10 -9.69 10.75
N VAL A 38 -9.82 -9.10 11.92
CA VAL A 38 -9.71 -9.87 13.18
C VAL A 38 -11.08 -10.47 13.55
N ASP A 39 -12.15 -9.74 13.26
CA ASP A 39 -13.54 -10.16 13.40
C ASP A 39 -14.28 -9.82 12.10
N GLU A 40 -14.88 -10.82 11.45
CA GLU A 40 -15.60 -10.66 10.18
C GLU A 40 -16.81 -9.70 10.27
N ASN A 41 -17.34 -9.50 11.48
CA ASN A 41 -18.53 -8.66 11.72
C ASN A 41 -18.19 -7.28 12.32
N ASP A 42 -16.97 -7.07 12.82
CA ASP A 42 -16.56 -5.82 13.46
C ASP A 42 -15.12 -5.42 13.10
N LEU A 43 -14.99 -4.60 12.04
CA LEU A 43 -13.71 -4.06 11.58
C LEU A 43 -13.02 -3.16 12.62
N THR A 44 -13.72 -2.68 13.65
CA THR A 44 -13.10 -1.87 14.72
C THR A 44 -12.16 -2.69 15.61
N LYS A 45 -12.27 -4.02 15.57
CA LYS A 45 -11.34 -4.95 16.25
C LYS A 45 -9.98 -5.04 15.57
N GLY A 46 -9.85 -4.48 14.38
CA GLY A 46 -8.60 -4.38 13.65
C GLY A 46 -8.52 -5.29 12.43
N LEU A 47 -7.45 -5.09 11.68
CA LEU A 47 -7.13 -5.79 10.44
C LEU A 47 -5.72 -6.36 10.55
N ILE A 48 -5.50 -7.57 10.05
CA ILE A 48 -4.19 -8.20 9.94
C ILE A 48 -3.78 -8.14 8.47
N GLY A 49 -2.62 -7.53 8.20
CA GLY A 49 -2.04 -7.44 6.87
C GLY A 49 -0.89 -8.42 6.70
N TYR A 50 -0.88 -9.14 5.58
CA TYR A 50 0.20 -10.00 5.15
C TYR A 50 0.80 -9.47 3.84
N ILE A 51 2.11 -9.30 3.83
CA ILE A 51 2.88 -9.00 2.63
C ILE A 51 4.13 -9.88 2.62
N THR A 52 4.48 -10.39 1.45
CA THR A 52 5.72 -11.14 1.25
C THR A 52 6.61 -10.32 0.34
N ILE A 53 7.80 -9.99 0.82
CA ILE A 53 8.77 -9.16 0.09
C ILE A 53 10.04 -9.98 -0.06
N GLY A 54 10.41 -10.25 -1.32
CA GLY A 54 11.75 -10.73 -1.66
C GLY A 54 12.68 -9.53 -1.78
N VAL A 55 13.79 -9.54 -1.06
CA VAL A 55 14.80 -8.48 -1.12
C VAL A 55 16.09 -9.07 -1.65
N ASP A 56 16.67 -8.46 -2.67
CA ASP A 56 18.05 -8.73 -3.06
C ASP A 56 18.98 -7.97 -2.10
N THR A 57 19.65 -8.69 -1.21
CA THR A 57 20.55 -8.09 -0.22
C THR A 57 21.83 -7.50 -0.81
N SER A 58 22.10 -7.75 -2.10
CA SER A 58 23.23 -7.17 -2.83
C SER A 58 22.88 -5.90 -3.59
N ALA A 59 21.59 -5.64 -3.84
CA ALA A 59 21.10 -4.42 -4.46
C ALA A 59 21.00 -3.31 -3.40
N ILE A 60 22.12 -2.64 -3.14
CA ILE A 60 22.16 -1.44 -2.28
C ILE A 60 21.85 -0.23 -3.14
N GLU A 61 20.65 0.32 -2.99
CA GLU A 61 20.28 1.62 -3.54
C GLU A 61 20.18 2.64 -2.39
N ASP A 62 20.97 3.71 -2.48
CA ASP A 62 20.87 4.86 -1.58
C ASP A 62 19.97 5.90 -2.24
N GLU A 63 18.66 5.65 -2.23
CA GLU A 63 17.67 6.60 -2.73
C GLU A 63 17.54 7.78 -1.77
N HIS A 64 18.34 8.81 -2.02
CA HIS A 64 18.17 10.11 -1.39
C HIS A 64 17.11 10.93 -2.14
N TRP A 65 15.92 11.06 -1.55
CA TRP A 65 14.95 12.06 -1.99
C TRP A 65 15.56 13.46 -1.86
N SER A 66 15.87 14.07 -3.00
CA SER A 66 16.25 15.47 -3.10
C SER A 66 15.06 16.22 -3.67
N ALA A 67 14.43 17.07 -2.84
CA ALA A 67 13.48 18.05 -3.34
C ALA A 67 14.27 19.01 -4.24
N SER A 68 14.01 18.95 -5.55
CA SER A 68 14.50 19.94 -6.51
C SER A 68 13.58 21.15 -6.54
#